data_AF-A0A9E4JQW3-F1
#
_entry.id   AF-A0A9E4JQW3-F1
#
_cell.length_a   1.000
_cell.length_b   1.000
_cell.length_c   1.000
_cell.angle_alpha   90.00
_cell.angle_beta   90.00
_cell.angle_gamma   90.00
#
_symmetry.space_group_name_H-M   'P 1'
#
loop_
_entity.id
_entity.type
_entity.pdbx_description
1 polymer ?
#
loop_
_entity_poly.entity_id
_entity_poly.type
_entity_poly.pdbx_seq_one_letter_code
_entity_poly.pdbx_strand_id
1 'polypeptide(L)'
;MKTIYQCQIELHDSLYFATREIGRLYETEPIIHNYALCYALGLIDSETHATTVSEEHSYRYFCAEQVPQYEAHLAPLNQQGIYVTPARAVSHAAVLNTWKYANNNYHVEMEKTQKNIPSFGRTKEISPESIFEFFILSEKSLKLPKWIRLGKWASKAELRIQELAKPKKSEGLLTFPYPLNPLDVMFTHQVISYDVVNMPPVSLIKNVKLQGEYYQINEPIKLKIPAKMEYHFRVN
;
A
#
# COMPACT_ATOMS: atom_id res chain seq x y z
N MET A 1 6.21 -17.08 17.06
CA MET A 1 7.24 -17.35 16.03
C MET A 1 6.82 -16.55 14.81
N LYS A 2 7.67 -15.68 14.24
CA LYS A 2 7.25 -14.84 13.10
C LYS A 2 7.20 -15.66 11.81
N THR A 3 6.05 -15.65 11.16
CA THR A 3 5.85 -16.13 9.80
C THR A 3 5.98 -14.96 8.84
N ILE A 4 6.66 -15.18 7.72
CA ILE A 4 6.83 -14.17 6.67
C ILE A 4 6.15 -14.69 5.42
N TYR A 5 5.24 -13.90 4.87
CA TYR A 5 4.57 -14.20 3.61
C TYR A 5 5.15 -13.31 2.52
N GLN A 6 5.58 -13.90 1.41
CA GLN A 6 5.79 -13.20 0.15
C GLN A 6 4.45 -13.13 -0.57
N CYS A 7 4.03 -11.92 -0.88
CA CYS A 7 2.74 -11.66 -1.52
C CYS A 7 2.97 -11.01 -2.88
N GLN A 8 2.26 -11.52 -3.88
CA GLN A 8 2.25 -10.98 -5.23
C GLN A 8 0.82 -10.56 -5.59
N ILE A 9 0.69 -9.37 -6.17
CA ILE A 9 -0.58 -8.85 -6.69
C ILE A 9 -0.47 -8.80 -8.21
N GLU A 10 -1.43 -9.42 -8.88
CA GLU A 10 -1.62 -9.30 -10.33
C GLU A 10 -2.87 -8.46 -10.59
N LEU A 11 -2.73 -7.37 -11.36
CA LEU A 11 -3.86 -6.51 -11.69
C LEU A 11 -4.71 -7.12 -12.79
N HIS A 12 -6.03 -7.18 -12.57
CA HIS A 12 -7.02 -7.64 -13.56
C HIS A 12 -7.82 -6.48 -14.16
N ASP A 13 -7.51 -5.26 -13.73
CA ASP A 13 -8.16 -4.01 -14.15
C ASP A 13 -7.16 -2.85 -14.01
N SER A 14 -7.39 -1.74 -14.71
CA SER A 14 -6.54 -0.54 -14.63
C SER A 14 -6.51 0.01 -13.21
N LEU A 15 -5.32 0.15 -12.63
CA LEU A 15 -5.14 0.71 -11.29
C LEU A 15 -4.88 2.21 -11.35
N TYR A 16 -5.75 2.95 -10.66
CA TYR A 16 -5.66 4.40 -10.53
C TYR A 16 -5.63 4.86 -9.07
N PHE A 17 -4.64 5.69 -8.74
CA PHE A 17 -4.67 6.64 -7.64
C PHE A 17 -3.74 7.81 -7.96
N ALA A 18 -4.04 8.99 -7.45
CA ALA A 18 -3.24 10.17 -7.75
C ALA A 18 -2.01 10.21 -6.83
N THR A 19 -0.84 9.90 -7.40
CA THR A 19 0.45 10.11 -6.72
C THR A 19 1.01 11.48 -7.05
N ARG A 20 0.91 11.88 -8.32
CA ARG A 20 1.33 13.20 -8.80
C ARG A 20 0.20 13.84 -9.59
N GLU A 21 0.05 15.15 -9.41
CA GLU A 21 -0.94 15.95 -10.14
C GLU A 21 -0.19 17.07 -10.88
N ILE A 22 -0.20 17.02 -12.21
CA ILE A 22 0.47 17.99 -13.09
C ILE A 22 -0.59 18.63 -13.97
N GLY A 23 -1.19 19.72 -13.48
CA GLY A 23 -2.28 20.41 -14.17
C GLY A 23 -3.52 19.52 -14.28
N ARG A 24 -3.77 18.97 -15.48
CA ARG A 24 -4.88 18.02 -15.76
C ARG A 24 -4.43 16.59 -15.98
N LEU A 25 -3.14 16.31 -15.79
CA LEU A 25 -2.56 14.98 -15.83
C LEU A 25 -2.42 14.45 -14.40
N TYR A 26 -3.07 13.34 -14.13
CA TYR A 26 -2.99 12.61 -12.86
C TYR A 26 -2.20 11.33 -13.11
N GLU A 27 -1.13 11.13 -12.35
CA GLU A 27 -0.23 9.99 -12.53
C GLU A 27 -0.23 9.08 -11.30
N THR A 28 -0.31 7.78 -11.57
CA THR A 28 -0.13 6.71 -10.59
C THR A 28 1.31 6.21 -10.66
N GLU A 29 2.05 6.37 -9.57
CA GLU A 29 3.36 5.73 -9.43
C GLU A 29 3.20 4.20 -9.27
N PRO A 30 4.12 3.38 -9.80
CA PRO A 30 4.07 1.92 -9.72
C PRO A 30 4.53 1.41 -8.34
N ILE A 31 3.94 1.96 -7.26
CA ILE A 31 4.16 1.59 -5.87
C ILE A 31 2.83 1.64 -5.12
N ILE A 32 2.48 0.59 -4.38
CA ILE A 32 1.27 0.56 -3.54
C ILE A 32 1.68 0.77 -2.10
N HIS A 33 1.10 1.79 -1.46
CA HIS A 33 1.42 2.15 -0.08
C HIS A 33 0.98 1.05 0.91
N ASN A 34 1.76 0.81 1.97
CA ASN A 34 1.44 -0.23 2.97
C ASN A 34 0.08 -0.01 3.63
N TYR A 35 -0.27 1.23 3.95
CA TYR A 35 -1.59 1.54 4.53
C TYR A 35 -2.73 1.08 3.61
N ALA A 36 -2.64 1.37 2.31
CA ALA A 36 -3.64 0.95 1.33
C ALA A 36 -3.75 -0.59 1.24
N LEU A 37 -2.62 -1.29 1.32
CA LEU A 37 -2.61 -2.75 1.35
C LEU A 37 -3.32 -3.30 2.59
N CYS A 38 -3.16 -2.69 3.77
CA CYS A 38 -3.85 -3.16 4.97
C CYS A 38 -5.38 -3.14 4.81
N TYR A 39 -5.93 -2.08 4.22
CA TYR A 39 -7.36 -2.01 3.89
C TYR A 39 -7.74 -3.05 2.83
N ALA A 40 -6.98 -3.14 1.74
CA ALA A 40 -7.28 -4.03 0.62
C ALA A 40 -7.25 -5.51 1.01
N LEU A 41 -6.40 -5.87 1.98
CA LEU A 41 -6.26 -7.23 2.51
C LEU A 41 -7.34 -7.61 3.54
N GLY A 42 -8.20 -6.66 3.94
CA GLY A 42 -9.22 -6.91 4.96
C GLY A 42 -8.65 -7.08 6.37
N LEU A 43 -7.50 -6.47 6.64
CA LEU A 43 -6.84 -6.54 7.95
C LEU A 43 -7.39 -5.50 8.94
N ILE A 44 -8.09 -4.47 8.46
CA ILE A 44 -8.66 -3.40 9.27
C ILE A 44 -10.09 -3.76 9.67
N ASP A 45 -10.42 -3.49 10.94
CA ASP A 45 -11.76 -3.70 11.51
C ASP A 45 -12.30 -5.12 11.23
N SER A 46 -11.47 -6.13 11.51
CA SER A 46 -11.76 -7.52 11.18
C SER A 46 -11.78 -8.39 12.43
N GLU A 47 -12.94 -9.02 12.67
CA GLU A 47 -13.10 -10.03 13.74
C GLU A 47 -12.18 -11.23 13.51
N THR A 48 -11.96 -11.61 12.25
CA THR A 48 -11.11 -12.77 11.88
C THR A 48 -9.66 -12.57 12.32
N HIS A 49 -9.19 -11.32 12.34
CA HIS A 49 -7.82 -10.96 12.70
C HIS A 49 -7.70 -10.35 14.10
N ALA A 50 -8.81 -10.23 14.85
CA ALA A 50 -8.87 -9.55 16.14
C ALA A 50 -8.32 -8.11 16.08
N THR A 51 -8.68 -7.38 15.03
CA THR A 51 -8.27 -5.98 14.75
C THR A 51 -9.46 -5.03 14.78
N THR A 52 -10.54 -5.42 15.47
CA THR A 52 -11.76 -4.62 15.64
C THR A 52 -11.45 -3.31 16.35
N VAL A 53 -12.03 -2.23 15.85
CA VAL A 53 -11.90 -0.88 16.42
C VAL A 53 -13.21 -0.46 17.09
N SER A 54 -13.20 0.66 17.82
CA SER A 54 -14.43 1.19 18.42
C SER A 54 -15.44 1.59 17.35
N GLU A 55 -16.74 1.61 17.69
CA GLU A 55 -17.80 1.95 16.73
C GLU A 55 -17.61 3.32 16.05
N GLU A 56 -17.01 4.28 16.76
CA GLU A 56 -16.65 5.61 16.25
C GLU A 56 -15.63 5.53 15.10
N HIS A 57 -14.74 4.56 15.17
CA HIS A 57 -13.67 4.32 14.20
C HIS A 57 -13.98 3.14 13.28
N SER A 58 -15.21 2.63 13.24
CA SER A 58 -15.53 1.48 12.40
C SER A 58 -15.30 1.78 10.92
N TYR A 59 -14.62 0.86 10.24
CA TYR A 59 -14.32 1.00 8.83
C TYR A 59 -15.57 0.75 7.99
N ARG A 60 -16.04 1.80 7.31
CA ARG A 60 -17.19 1.75 6.41
C ARG A 60 -16.74 1.85 4.97
N TYR A 61 -17.27 0.98 4.12
CA TYR A 61 -17.04 1.03 2.68
C TYR A 61 -17.43 2.38 2.07
N PHE A 62 -18.47 3.02 2.63
CA PHE A 62 -18.89 4.37 2.28
C PHE A 62 -18.74 5.30 3.47
N CYS A 63 -17.93 6.35 3.31
CA CYS A 63 -17.83 7.45 4.25
C CYS A 63 -18.23 8.76 3.57
N ALA A 64 -19.19 9.47 4.15
CA ALA A 64 -19.65 10.77 3.64
C ALA A 64 -18.56 11.83 3.74
N GLU A 65 -17.75 11.77 4.81
CA GLU A 65 -16.57 12.61 5.02
C GLU A 65 -15.32 11.74 4.80
N GLN A 66 -14.59 11.98 3.71
CA GLN A 66 -13.39 11.20 3.36
C GLN A 66 -12.16 11.57 4.22
N VAL A 67 -12.28 11.47 5.54
CA VAL A 67 -11.19 11.72 6.49
C VAL A 67 -10.57 10.38 6.92
N PRO A 68 -9.32 10.08 6.54
CA PRO A 68 -8.69 8.81 6.88
C PRO A 68 -8.28 8.75 8.36
N GLN A 69 -8.67 7.68 9.05
CA GLN A 69 -8.35 7.45 10.46
C GLN A 69 -7.22 6.42 10.64
N TYR A 70 -6.05 6.69 10.02
CA TYR A 70 -4.96 5.73 9.95
C TYR A 70 -4.45 5.26 11.33
N GLU A 71 -4.33 6.18 12.30
CA GLU A 71 -3.82 5.88 13.65
C GLU A 71 -4.69 4.85 14.37
N ALA A 72 -6.01 5.10 14.43
CA ALA A 72 -6.96 4.19 15.05
C ALA A 72 -7.04 2.83 14.34
N HIS A 73 -6.97 2.83 13.00
CA HIS A 73 -7.12 1.61 12.20
C HIS A 73 -5.90 0.68 12.20
N LEU A 74 -4.66 1.20 12.17
CA LEU A 74 -3.47 0.33 12.11
C LEU A 74 -2.86 0.04 13.49
N ALA A 75 -3.18 0.79 14.54
CA ALA A 75 -2.69 0.50 15.89
C ALA A 75 -3.03 -0.93 16.37
N PRO A 76 -4.23 -1.50 16.12
CA PRO A 76 -4.53 -2.89 16.44
C PRO A 76 -3.63 -3.90 15.72
N LEU A 77 -3.13 -3.59 14.52
CA LEU A 77 -2.23 -4.49 13.78
C LEU A 77 -0.89 -4.67 14.50
N ASN A 78 -0.37 -3.61 15.12
CA ASN A 78 0.84 -3.68 15.94
C ASN A 78 0.64 -4.65 17.11
N GLN A 79 -0.51 -4.59 17.77
CA GLN A 79 -0.85 -5.48 18.90
C GLN A 79 -0.95 -6.96 18.48
N GLN A 80 -1.40 -7.21 17.25
CA GLN A 80 -1.45 -8.56 16.67
C GLN A 80 -0.11 -9.00 16.05
N GLY A 81 0.91 -8.14 16.07
CA GLY A 81 2.22 -8.40 15.48
C GLY A 81 2.19 -8.55 13.95
N ILE A 82 1.22 -7.90 13.28
CA ILE A 82 1.03 -7.92 11.82
C ILE A 82 1.62 -6.63 11.23
N TYR A 83 2.52 -6.77 10.27
CA TYR A 83 3.06 -5.65 9.50
C TYR A 83 3.11 -6.00 8.02
N VAL A 84 2.67 -5.06 7.19
CA VAL A 84 2.66 -5.15 5.72
C VAL A 84 3.65 -4.13 5.16
N THR A 85 4.60 -4.59 4.34
CA THR A 85 5.51 -3.67 3.64
C THR A 85 4.80 -3.03 2.44
N PRO A 86 5.20 -1.83 2.00
CA PRO A 86 4.72 -1.28 0.74
C PRO A 86 5.08 -2.21 -0.44
N ALA A 87 4.24 -2.21 -1.49
CA ALA A 87 4.46 -3.06 -2.65
C ALA A 87 5.21 -2.34 -3.76
N ARG A 88 6.22 -3.01 -4.30
CA ARG A 88 6.99 -2.57 -5.46
C ARG A 88 6.43 -3.22 -6.71
N ALA A 89 6.37 -2.50 -7.83
CA ALA A 89 6.18 -3.16 -9.12
C ALA A 89 7.38 -4.06 -9.47
N VAL A 90 7.07 -5.29 -9.87
CA VAL A 90 8.01 -6.24 -10.49
C VAL A 90 8.01 -6.03 -12.00
N SER A 91 6.81 -5.92 -12.58
CA SER A 91 6.56 -5.61 -13.98
C SER A 91 5.34 -4.71 -14.05
N HIS A 92 5.37 -3.64 -14.83
CA HIS A 92 4.20 -2.80 -15.05
C HIS A 92 4.25 -2.13 -16.41
N ALA A 93 3.08 -1.88 -16.96
CA ALA A 93 2.89 -0.95 -18.07
C ALA A 93 1.99 0.19 -17.62
N ALA A 94 2.07 1.32 -18.32
CA ALA A 94 1.21 2.47 -18.07
C ALA A 94 0.28 2.70 -19.25
N VAL A 95 -0.99 2.98 -18.97
CA VAL A 95 -2.00 3.37 -19.97
C VAL A 95 -2.43 4.79 -19.68
N LEU A 96 -2.51 5.61 -20.74
CA LEU A 96 -2.96 6.99 -20.64
C LEU A 96 -4.41 7.08 -21.10
N ASN A 97 -5.33 7.20 -20.16
CA ASN A 97 -6.74 7.39 -20.44
C ASN A 97 -7.10 8.87 -20.39
N THR A 98 -8.03 9.27 -21.26
CA THR A 98 -8.58 10.63 -21.27
C THR A 98 -10.04 10.54 -20.88
N TRP A 99 -10.41 11.19 -19.79
CA TRP A 99 -11.78 11.25 -19.33
C TRP A 99 -12.33 12.66 -19.50
N LYS A 100 -13.62 12.73 -19.81
CA LYS A 100 -14.38 13.97 -19.88
C LYS A 100 -15.59 13.80 -19.00
N TYR A 101 -15.91 14.81 -18.23
CA TYR A 101 -17.15 14.86 -17.47
C TYR A 101 -18.29 14.99 -18.48
N ALA A 102 -18.99 13.89 -18.74
CA ALA A 102 -20.11 13.87 -19.65
C ALA A 102 -21.38 14.24 -18.88
N ASN A 103 -22.18 15.15 -19.44
CA ASN A 103 -23.54 15.34 -18.98
C ASN A 103 -24.40 14.18 -19.52
N ASN A 104 -25.09 13.46 -18.64
CA ASN A 104 -25.96 12.34 -19.02
C ASN A 104 -27.31 12.80 -19.61
N ASN A 105 -27.62 14.10 -19.59
CA ASN A 105 -28.84 14.63 -20.18
C ASN A 105 -28.76 14.62 -21.71
N TYR A 106 -29.86 14.19 -22.36
CA TYR A 106 -29.97 14.13 -23.83
C TYR A 106 -29.98 15.52 -24.51
N HIS A 107 -30.37 16.56 -23.78
CA HIS A 107 -30.36 17.94 -24.23
C HIS A 107 -29.58 18.77 -23.21
N VAL A 108 -28.53 19.44 -23.67
CA VAL A 108 -27.65 20.25 -22.83
C VAL A 108 -27.64 21.66 -23.39
N GLU A 109 -28.23 22.59 -22.65
CA GLU A 109 -28.06 24.01 -22.92
C GLU A 109 -26.69 24.46 -22.37
N MET A 110 -25.99 25.32 -23.11
CA MET A 110 -24.67 25.79 -22.70
C MET A 110 -24.79 26.78 -21.54
N GLU A 111 -24.86 26.28 -20.32
CA GLU A 111 -24.78 27.10 -19.11
C GLU A 111 -23.32 27.31 -18.69
N LYS A 112 -23.00 28.53 -18.23
CA LYS A 112 -21.70 28.80 -17.61
C LYS A 112 -21.60 28.02 -16.30
N THR A 113 -20.67 27.07 -16.22
CA THR A 113 -20.43 26.28 -15.03
C THR A 113 -20.05 27.20 -13.86
N GLN A 114 -20.91 27.30 -12.85
CA GLN A 114 -20.70 28.18 -11.69
C GLN A 114 -19.69 27.62 -10.68
N LYS A 115 -19.42 26.31 -10.71
CA LYS A 115 -18.46 25.63 -9.83
C LYS A 115 -17.19 25.27 -10.61
N ASN A 116 -16.03 25.48 -10.02
CA ASN A 116 -14.74 25.08 -10.58
C ASN A 116 -14.52 23.57 -10.44
N ILE A 117 -15.32 22.79 -11.18
CA ILE A 117 -15.24 21.34 -11.23
C ILE A 117 -14.42 20.95 -12.47
N PRO A 118 -13.46 20.02 -12.35
CA PRO A 118 -12.70 19.54 -13.51
C PRO A 118 -13.62 18.98 -14.61
N SER A 119 -13.57 19.60 -15.80
CA SER A 119 -14.40 19.18 -16.94
C SER A 119 -13.77 18.07 -17.78
N PHE A 120 -12.44 17.98 -17.80
CA PHE A 120 -11.69 16.88 -18.42
C PHE A 120 -10.32 16.71 -17.80
N GLY A 121 -9.77 15.51 -17.91
CA GLY A 121 -8.44 15.18 -17.44
C GLY A 121 -7.85 13.99 -18.16
N ARG A 122 -6.57 13.74 -17.91
CA ARG A 122 -5.86 12.54 -18.36
C ARG A 122 -5.32 11.82 -17.15
N THR A 123 -5.48 10.51 -17.13
CA THR A 123 -5.03 9.63 -16.06
C THR A 123 -4.00 8.69 -16.65
N LYS A 124 -2.77 8.75 -16.12
CA LYS A 124 -1.73 7.77 -16.41
C LYS A 124 -1.81 6.69 -15.33
N GLU A 125 -2.48 5.61 -15.69
CA GLU A 125 -2.78 4.48 -14.83
C GLU A 125 -1.79 3.34 -15.04
N ILE A 126 -1.78 2.40 -14.10
CA ILE A 126 -1.08 1.14 -14.26
C ILE A 126 -2.01 0.16 -14.98
N SER A 127 -1.52 -0.46 -16.04
CA SER A 127 -2.29 -1.38 -16.88
C SER A 127 -2.64 -2.69 -16.15
N PRO A 128 -3.68 -3.40 -16.61
CA PRO A 128 -3.86 -4.82 -16.28
C PRO A 128 -2.59 -5.63 -16.55
N GLU A 129 -2.50 -6.80 -15.93
CA GLU A 129 -1.35 -7.73 -15.97
C GLU A 129 -0.07 -7.20 -15.31
N SER A 130 -0.11 -5.99 -14.74
CA SER A 130 0.99 -5.49 -13.93
C SER A 130 1.08 -6.27 -12.62
N ILE A 131 2.33 -6.55 -12.21
CA ILE A 131 2.67 -7.40 -11.08
C ILE A 131 3.37 -6.58 -10.01
N PHE A 132 2.87 -6.66 -8.78
CA PHE A 132 3.47 -6.05 -7.60
C PHE A 132 3.87 -7.11 -6.58
N GLU A 133 4.90 -6.82 -5.80
CA GLU A 133 5.40 -7.71 -4.76
C GLU A 133 5.64 -6.97 -3.45
N PHE A 134 5.27 -7.61 -2.34
CA PHE A 134 5.44 -7.13 -0.98
C PHE A 134 5.53 -8.28 0.03
N PHE A 135 5.81 -7.94 1.28
CA PHE A 135 5.93 -8.90 2.36
C PHE A 135 4.97 -8.59 3.50
N ILE A 136 4.49 -9.66 4.14
CA ILE A 136 3.72 -9.58 5.38
C ILE A 136 4.50 -10.30 6.48
N LEU A 137 4.79 -9.57 7.56
CA LEU A 137 5.37 -10.09 8.79
C LEU A 137 4.22 -10.34 9.76
N SER A 138 4.03 -11.57 10.23
CA SER A 138 2.97 -11.88 11.20
C SER A 138 3.43 -12.83 12.29
N GLU A 139 2.91 -12.67 13.50
CA GLU A 139 3.11 -13.65 14.58
C GLU A 139 2.10 -14.81 14.54
N LYS A 140 1.01 -14.64 13.78
CA LYS A 140 -0.09 -15.60 13.66
C LYS A 140 -0.25 -16.04 12.20
N SER A 141 -0.92 -17.17 12.01
CA SER A 141 -1.33 -17.57 10.66
C SER A 141 -2.41 -16.62 10.15
N LEU A 142 -2.24 -16.10 8.93
CA LEU A 142 -3.18 -15.14 8.34
C LEU A 142 -4.00 -15.80 7.24
N LYS A 143 -5.33 -15.68 7.35
CA LYS A 143 -6.26 -16.03 6.29
C LYS A 143 -6.58 -14.78 5.46
N LEU A 144 -5.98 -14.67 4.29
CA LEU A 144 -6.13 -13.52 3.41
C LEU A 144 -7.03 -13.83 2.20
N PRO A 145 -7.75 -12.84 1.66
CA PRO A 145 -8.62 -13.02 0.50
C PRO A 145 -7.81 -13.21 -0.79
N LYS A 146 -8.32 -14.03 -1.71
CA LYS A 146 -7.73 -14.22 -3.05
C LYS A 146 -7.93 -13.00 -3.95
N TRP A 147 -9.06 -12.32 -3.82
CA TRP A 147 -9.41 -11.16 -4.65
C TRP A 147 -9.48 -9.91 -3.78
N ILE A 148 -8.78 -8.87 -4.20
CA ILE A 148 -8.74 -7.58 -3.51
C ILE A 148 -9.15 -6.45 -4.45
N ARG A 149 -9.47 -5.30 -3.86
CA ARG A 149 -9.85 -4.07 -4.57
C ARG A 149 -8.85 -2.98 -4.23
N LEU A 150 -8.32 -2.31 -5.24
CA LEU A 150 -7.23 -1.35 -5.08
C LEU A 150 -7.55 -0.03 -5.79
N GLY A 151 -6.97 1.05 -5.25
CA GLY A 151 -7.04 2.39 -5.85
C GLY A 151 -8.42 3.04 -5.79
N LYS A 152 -8.52 4.21 -6.39
CA LYS A 152 -9.74 5.03 -6.44
C LYS A 152 -10.84 4.41 -7.30
N TRP A 153 -10.48 3.53 -8.24
CA TRP A 153 -11.42 2.86 -9.13
C TRP A 153 -11.90 1.51 -8.62
N ALA A 154 -11.44 1.09 -7.43
CA ALA A 154 -11.70 -0.25 -6.91
C ALA A 154 -11.33 -1.35 -7.92
N SER A 155 -10.16 -1.19 -8.56
CA SER A 155 -9.61 -2.11 -9.55
C SER A 155 -9.47 -3.49 -8.94
N LYS A 156 -9.90 -4.51 -9.67
CA LYS A 156 -9.82 -5.91 -9.22
C LYS A 156 -8.38 -6.41 -9.36
N ALA A 157 -7.87 -7.07 -8.34
CA ALA A 157 -6.57 -7.71 -8.39
C ALA A 157 -6.57 -9.10 -7.73
N GLU A 158 -5.78 -10.02 -8.26
CA GLU A 158 -5.54 -11.34 -7.69
C GLU A 158 -4.34 -11.28 -6.72
N LEU A 159 -4.53 -11.80 -5.51
CA LEU A 159 -3.48 -11.97 -4.51
C LEU A 159 -2.97 -13.42 -4.52
N ARG A 160 -1.66 -13.58 -4.71
CA ARG A 160 -0.93 -14.85 -4.57
C ARG A 160 -0.02 -14.75 -3.36
N ILE A 161 -0.05 -15.77 -2.51
CA ILE A 161 0.64 -15.77 -1.23
C ILE A 161 1.51 -17.01 -1.15
N GLN A 162 2.75 -16.80 -0.74
CA GLN A 162 3.70 -17.86 -0.45
C GLN A 162 4.27 -17.66 0.95
N GLU A 163 4.11 -18.66 1.82
CA GLU A 163 4.78 -18.68 3.11
C GLU A 163 6.27 -18.97 2.92
N LEU A 164 7.12 -18.10 3.48
CA LEU A 164 8.56 -18.23 3.39
C LEU A 164 9.09 -19.14 4.50
N ALA A 165 10.19 -19.84 4.20
CA ALA A 165 10.86 -20.70 5.16
C ALA A 165 11.28 -19.92 6.42
N LYS A 166 11.36 -20.63 7.55
CA LYS A 166 11.63 -20.07 8.88
C LYS A 166 12.78 -19.05 8.85
N PRO A 167 12.51 -17.75 9.08
CA PRO A 167 13.53 -16.71 8.99
C PRO A 167 14.56 -16.88 10.10
N LYS A 168 15.84 -16.73 9.76
CA LYS A 168 16.91 -16.64 10.76
C LYS A 168 17.03 -15.19 11.20
N LYS A 169 16.89 -14.94 12.51
CA LYS A 169 17.10 -13.61 13.07
C LYS A 169 18.60 -13.32 13.17
N SER A 170 19.03 -12.15 12.72
CA SER A 170 20.42 -11.70 12.79
C SER A 170 20.46 -10.19 12.92
N GLU A 171 21.62 -9.63 13.25
CA GLU A 171 21.83 -8.20 13.40
C GLU A 171 23.01 -7.74 12.55
N GLY A 172 22.96 -6.50 12.06
CA GLY A 172 24.05 -5.85 11.35
C GLY A 172 23.58 -5.04 10.15
N LEU A 173 24.48 -4.88 9.18
CA LEU A 173 24.19 -4.12 7.97
C LEU A 173 23.32 -4.93 6.99
N LEU A 174 22.24 -4.31 6.52
CA LEU A 174 21.39 -4.84 5.48
C LEU A 174 21.09 -3.81 4.39
N THR A 175 20.82 -4.31 3.19
CA THR A 175 20.31 -3.53 2.08
C THR A 175 18.97 -4.11 1.68
N PHE A 176 17.93 -3.28 1.72
CA PHE A 176 16.57 -3.69 1.41
C PHE A 176 16.10 -3.01 0.12
N PRO A 177 15.88 -3.76 -0.97
CA PRO A 177 15.57 -3.21 -2.29
C PRO A 177 14.08 -2.87 -2.49
N TYR A 178 13.23 -3.11 -1.49
CA TYR A 178 11.80 -2.79 -1.53
C TYR A 178 11.54 -1.46 -0.82
N PRO A 179 10.44 -0.77 -1.19
CA PRO A 179 10.02 0.42 -0.48
C PRO A 179 9.69 0.11 0.99
N LEU A 180 10.01 1.04 1.86
CA LEU A 180 9.66 1.05 3.27
C LEU A 180 9.01 2.38 3.63
N ASN A 181 8.12 2.36 4.60
CA ASN A 181 7.67 3.58 5.23
C ASN A 181 8.77 4.05 6.20
N PRO A 182 9.31 5.27 6.05
CA PRO A 182 10.34 5.78 6.94
C PRO A 182 9.88 5.82 8.40
N LEU A 183 8.61 6.16 8.66
CA LEU A 183 8.09 6.20 10.03
C LEU A 183 8.17 4.84 10.72
N ASP A 184 8.03 3.75 9.97
CA ASP A 184 7.97 2.40 10.53
C ASP A 184 9.37 1.81 10.80
N VAL A 185 10.42 2.36 10.18
CA VAL A 185 11.79 1.82 10.24
C VAL A 185 12.76 2.68 11.03
N MET A 186 12.56 4.01 11.07
CA MET A 186 13.52 4.95 11.68
C MET A 186 13.66 4.80 13.21
N PHE A 187 12.65 4.27 13.90
CA PHE A 187 12.71 4.07 15.36
C PHE A 187 13.46 2.79 15.76
N THR A 188 13.53 1.82 14.86
CA THR A 188 14.11 0.50 15.15
C THR A 188 15.46 0.27 14.46
N HIS A 189 15.76 1.05 13.42
CA HIS A 189 16.97 0.91 12.62
C HIS A 189 17.61 2.26 12.35
N GLN A 190 18.95 2.26 12.29
CA GLN A 190 19.68 3.40 11.78
C GLN A 190 19.61 3.40 10.24
N VAL A 191 18.96 4.41 9.67
CA VAL A 191 18.88 4.59 8.21
C VAL A 191 20.14 5.30 7.71
N ILE A 192 20.92 4.63 6.86
CA ILE A 192 22.22 5.12 6.37
C ILE A 192 22.09 5.81 5.02
N SER A 193 21.37 5.22 4.08
CA SER A 193 21.15 5.80 2.73
C SER A 193 19.84 5.30 2.13
N TYR A 194 19.16 6.14 1.35
CA TYR A 194 17.90 5.81 0.70
C TYR A 194 17.59 6.76 -0.47
N ASP A 195 16.72 6.30 -1.37
CA ASP A 195 16.03 7.18 -2.33
C ASP A 195 14.61 7.46 -1.82
N VAL A 196 14.07 8.64 -2.12
CA VAL A 196 12.70 9.01 -1.72
C VAL A 196 11.72 8.81 -2.87
N VAL A 197 10.54 8.28 -2.56
CA VAL A 197 9.37 8.27 -3.43
C VAL A 197 8.29 9.15 -2.81
N ASN A 198 8.11 10.32 -3.39
CA ASN A 198 7.13 11.30 -2.91
C ASN A 198 5.72 10.83 -3.24
N MET A 199 4.94 10.52 -2.21
CA MET A 199 3.54 10.16 -2.34
C MET A 199 2.81 10.38 -1.00
N PRO A 200 1.51 10.70 -1.02
CA PRO A 200 0.69 10.67 0.18
C PRO A 200 0.38 9.21 0.60
N PRO A 201 0.02 8.94 1.88
CA PRO A 201 -0.01 9.89 3.00
C PRO A 201 1.39 10.22 3.55
N VAL A 202 2.37 9.35 3.35
CA VAL A 202 3.76 9.53 3.78
C VAL A 202 4.67 9.14 2.63
N SER A 203 5.69 9.96 2.34
CA SER A 203 6.70 9.61 1.34
C SER A 203 7.43 8.33 1.74
N LEU A 204 7.56 7.40 0.81
CA LEU A 204 8.25 6.13 1.04
C LEU A 204 9.74 6.28 0.73
N ILE A 205 10.55 5.39 1.30
CA ILE A 205 11.97 5.28 1.00
C ILE A 205 12.27 3.94 0.31
N LYS A 206 13.14 3.92 -0.69
CA LYS A 206 13.56 2.72 -1.43
C LYS A 206 15.08 2.59 -1.47
N ASN A 207 15.57 1.41 -1.87
CA ASN A 207 17.00 1.10 -1.94
C ASN A 207 17.74 1.40 -0.62
N VAL A 208 17.09 1.03 0.49
CA VAL A 208 17.49 1.50 1.82
C VAL A 208 18.65 0.67 2.34
N LYS A 209 19.70 1.34 2.81
CA LYS A 209 20.74 0.73 3.65
C LYS A 209 20.43 1.02 5.10
N LEU A 210 20.34 -0.03 5.90
CA LEU A 210 19.95 0.01 7.30
C LEU A 210 20.98 -0.73 8.14
N GLN A 211 21.10 -0.32 9.39
CA GLN A 211 21.79 -1.07 10.43
C GLN A 211 20.79 -1.40 11.55
N GLY A 212 20.67 -2.69 11.88
CA GLY A 212 19.78 -3.18 12.93
C GLY A 212 19.46 -4.67 12.80
N GLU A 213 18.37 -5.09 13.44
CA GLU A 213 17.92 -6.49 13.43
C GLU A 213 17.17 -6.83 12.14
N TYR A 214 17.50 -7.95 11.51
CA TYR A 214 16.83 -8.41 10.30
C TYR A 214 16.51 -9.89 10.32
N TYR A 215 15.52 -10.26 9.54
CA TYR A 215 15.19 -11.62 9.17
C TYR A 215 15.93 -11.97 7.88
N GLN A 216 16.81 -12.97 7.97
CA GLN A 216 17.48 -13.55 6.82
C GLN A 216 16.68 -14.74 6.30
N ILE A 217 16.30 -14.65 5.03
CA ILE A 217 15.66 -15.70 4.26
C ILE A 217 16.67 -16.17 3.22
N ASN A 218 16.90 -17.47 3.14
CA ASN A 218 17.85 -18.05 2.18
C ASN A 218 17.15 -18.73 1.00
N GLU A 219 15.90 -19.19 1.19
CA GLU A 219 15.10 -19.88 0.17
C GLU A 219 13.63 -19.41 0.30
N PRO A 220 12.92 -19.18 -0.82
CA PRO A 220 13.33 -19.31 -2.21
C PRO A 220 14.18 -18.13 -2.72
N ILE A 221 14.24 -17.01 -1.97
CA ILE A 221 14.97 -15.80 -2.33
C ILE A 221 15.92 -15.45 -1.19
N LYS A 222 17.17 -15.15 -1.52
CA LYS A 222 18.15 -14.64 -0.55
C LYS A 222 17.88 -13.17 -0.26
N LEU A 223 17.12 -12.89 0.79
CA LEU A 223 16.70 -11.54 1.17
C LEU A 223 16.87 -11.31 2.67
N LYS A 224 17.28 -10.09 3.03
CA LYS A 224 17.30 -9.59 4.40
C LYS A 224 16.14 -8.62 4.58
N ILE A 225 15.16 -8.96 5.41
CA ILE A 225 13.99 -8.12 5.69
C ILE A 225 14.17 -7.47 7.07
N PRO A 226 14.00 -6.15 7.23
CA PRO A 226 14.06 -5.51 8.54
C PRO A 226 13.10 -6.19 9.54
N ALA A 227 13.58 -6.46 10.75
CA ALA A 227 12.75 -6.97 11.84
C ALA A 227 12.09 -5.83 12.61
N LYS A 228 11.28 -6.14 13.63
CA LYS A 228 10.65 -5.14 14.52
C LYS A 228 9.94 -3.99 13.79
N MET A 229 9.33 -4.29 12.64
CA MET A 229 8.56 -3.32 11.87
C MET A 229 7.18 -3.14 12.52
N GLU A 230 6.81 -1.89 12.79
CA GLU A 230 5.56 -1.49 13.43
C GLU A 230 5.04 -0.21 12.77
N TYR A 231 3.73 -0.01 12.76
CA TYR A 231 3.12 1.22 12.24
C TYR A 231 3.31 2.38 13.22
N HIS A 232 3.95 3.46 12.77
CA HIS A 232 4.10 4.69 13.54
C HIS A 232 3.47 5.89 12.83
N PHE A 233 2.88 6.80 13.61
CA PHE A 233 2.08 7.92 13.08
C PHE A 233 2.58 9.31 13.45
N ARG A 234 3.45 9.39 14.46
CA ARG A 234 4.00 10.65 14.98
C ARG A 234 5.49 10.48 15.17
N VAL A 235 6.25 11.49 14.76
CA VAL A 235 7.63 11.69 15.20
C VAL A 235 7.50 12.60 16.42
N ASN A 236 7.63 12.04 17.62
CA ASN A 236 7.84 12.86 18.81
C ASN A 236 9.26 13.43 18.78
#